data_AF-A0A9E6F7A0-F1
#
_entry.id   AF-A0A9E6F7A0-F1
#
_cell.length_a   1.000
_cell.length_b   1.000
_cell.length_c   1.000
_cell.angle_alpha   90.00
_cell.angle_beta   90.00
_cell.angle_gamma   90.00
#
_symmetry.space_group_name_H-M   'P 1'
#
loop_
_entity.id
_entity.type
_entity.pdbx_description
1 polymer ?
#
loop_
_entity_poly.entity_id
_entity_poly.type
_entity_poly.pdbx_seq_one_letter_code
_entity_poly.pdbx_strand_id
1 'polypeptide(L)'
;MNEELMNSIKESIKAYDYETAYDYIARLFTQEPNSSKPHLYLGIISELKKDRAEAMRHFRAALALDGTDQVVLYNLYRVGDGSKTPIRFE
;
A
#
# COMPACT_ATOMS: atom_id res chain seq x y z
N MET A 1 -9.13 -4.39 15.89
CA MET A 1 -8.88 -5.57 15.03
C MET A 1 -8.17 -5.15 13.73
N ASN A 2 -8.77 -4.28 12.92
CA ASN A 2 -8.17 -3.90 11.63
C ASN A 2 -7.00 -2.92 11.79
N GLU A 3 -7.05 -2.04 12.79
CA GLU A 3 -5.95 -1.12 13.11
C GLU A 3 -4.68 -1.84 13.56
N GLU A 4 -4.82 -2.89 14.37
CA GLU A 4 -3.71 -3.75 14.79
C GLU A 4 -3.11 -4.49 13.58
N LEU A 5 -3.96 -5.05 12.71
CA LEU A 5 -3.52 -5.69 11.47
C LEU A 5 -2.76 -4.71 10.55
N MET A 6 -3.27 -3.49 10.38
CA MET A 6 -2.61 -2.43 9.62
C MET A 6 -1.28 -2.03 10.25
N ASN A 7 -1.17 -2.00 11.58
CA ASN A 7 0.09 -1.75 12.27
C ASN A 7 1.10 -2.87 12.02
N SER A 8 0.70 -4.14 12.10
CA SER A 8 1.58 -5.26 11.76
C SER A 8 2.04 -5.22 10.30
N ILE A 9 1.16 -4.87 9.35
CA ILE A 9 1.56 -4.65 7.94
C ILE A 9 2.63 -3.56 7.85
N LYS A 10 2.38 -2.40 8.47
CA LYS A 10 3.31 -1.25 8.47
C LYS A 10 4.67 -1.65 9.06
N GLU A 11 4.69 -2.41 10.14
CA GLU A 11 5.90 -2.90 10.80
C GLU A 11 6.68 -3.89 9.91
N SER A 12 6.00 -4.90 9.36
CA SER A 12 6.60 -5.89 8.45
C SER A 12 7.20 -5.22 7.21
N ILE A 13 6.49 -4.25 6.61
CA ILE A 13 7.01 -3.48 5.47
C ILE A 13 8.27 -2.70 5.86
N LYS A 14 8.28 -2.01 7.01
CA LYS A 14 9.46 -1.26 7.49
C LYS A 14 10.65 -2.18 7.79
N ALA A 15 10.38 -3.41 8.20
CA ALA A 15 11.38 -4.45 8.43
C ALA A 15 11.84 -5.17 7.14
N TYR A 16 11.30 -4.82 5.97
CA TYR A 16 11.51 -5.54 4.70
C TYR A 16 11.05 -7.01 4.72
N ASP A 17 10.22 -7.37 5.70
CA ASP A 17 9.60 -8.69 5.81
C ASP A 17 8.30 -8.71 4.98
N TYR A 18 8.48 -8.82 3.67
CA TYR A 18 7.35 -8.78 2.75
C TYR A 18 6.48 -10.04 2.81
N GLU A 19 7.03 -11.18 3.19
CA GLU A 19 6.27 -12.43 3.32
C GLU A 19 5.18 -12.27 4.38
N THR A 20 5.58 -11.87 5.59
CA THR A 20 4.65 -11.57 6.68
C THR A 20 3.68 -10.43 6.31
N ALA A 21 4.18 -9.39 5.62
CA ALA A 21 3.32 -8.30 5.16
C ALA A 21 2.22 -8.79 4.20
N TYR A 22 2.55 -9.67 3.25
CA TYR A 22 1.57 -10.23 2.32
C TYR A 22 0.52 -11.08 3.03
N ASP A 23 0.90 -11.87 4.02
CA ASP A 23 -0.03 -12.67 4.81
C ASP A 23 -1.04 -11.79 5.55
N TYR A 24 -0.57 -10.72 6.20
CA TYR A 24 -1.46 -9.76 6.85
C TYR A 24 -2.33 -8.99 5.85
N ILE A 25 -1.80 -8.64 4.68
CA ILE A 25 -2.57 -7.99 3.61
C ILE A 25 -3.67 -8.93 3.09
N ALA A 26 -3.41 -10.23 2.93
CA ALA A 26 -4.41 -11.21 2.50
C ALA A 26 -5.54 -11.37 3.53
N ARG A 27 -5.20 -11.32 4.82
CA ARG A 27 -6.20 -11.26 5.91
C ARG A 27 -7.01 -9.98 5.85
N LEU A 28 -6.37 -8.83 5.58
CA LEU A 28 -7.06 -7.55 5.45
C LEU A 28 -8.03 -7.55 4.26
N PHE A 29 -7.66 -8.14 3.13
CA PHE A 29 -8.57 -8.36 1.99
C PHE A 29 -9.81 -9.18 2.37
N THR A 30 -9.64 -10.22 3.18
CA THR A 30 -10.76 -11.05 3.63
C THR A 30 -11.71 -10.28 4.56
N GLN A 31 -11.16 -9.39 5.39
CA GLN A 31 -11.95 -8.59 6.35
C GLN A 31 -12.60 -7.37 5.71
N GLU A 32 -11.92 -6.74 4.74
CA GLU A 32 -12.35 -5.52 4.08
C GLU A 32 -12.19 -5.62 2.54
N PRO A 33 -13.03 -6.42 1.86
CA PRO A 33 -12.87 -6.70 0.43
C PRO A 33 -13.04 -5.47 -0.47
N ASN A 34 -13.69 -4.40 0.02
CA ASN A 34 -13.91 -3.14 -0.70
C ASN A 34 -12.99 -2.00 -0.23
N SER A 35 -11.98 -2.28 0.60
CA SER A 35 -11.08 -1.26 1.14
C SER A 35 -9.94 -0.95 0.18
N SER A 36 -9.56 0.33 0.12
CA SER A 36 -8.38 0.79 -0.64
C SER A 36 -7.05 0.37 0.02
N LYS A 37 -7.06 0.08 1.34
CA LYS A 37 -5.86 -0.14 2.15
C LYS A 37 -5.00 -1.33 1.72
N PRO A 38 -5.55 -2.52 1.42
CA PRO A 38 -4.74 -3.62 0.90
C PRO A 38 -3.94 -3.23 -0.36
N HIS A 39 -4.60 -2.55 -1.30
CA HIS A 39 -3.96 -2.08 -2.52
C HIS A 39 -2.93 -0.96 -2.25
N LEU A 40 -3.16 -0.07 -1.29
CA LEU A 40 -2.16 0.89 -0.83
C LEU A 40 -0.88 0.17 -0.37
N TYR A 41 -0.98 -0.83 0.50
CA TYR A 41 0.19 -1.54 1.02
C TYR A 41 0.93 -2.35 -0.06
N LEU A 42 0.20 -3.01 -0.96
CA LEU A 42 0.80 -3.70 -2.11
C LEU A 42 1.57 -2.73 -3.03
N GLY A 43 1.04 -1.52 -3.23
CA GLY A 43 1.72 -0.48 -3.99
C GLY A 43 3.02 -0.03 -3.32
N ILE A 44 3.00 0.18 -2.01
CA ILE A 44 4.19 0.52 -1.22
C ILE A 44 5.26 -0.57 -1.32
N ILE A 45 4.89 -1.84 -1.13
CA ILE A 45 5.82 -2.98 -1.24
C ILE A 45 6.44 -3.03 -2.65
N SER A 46 5.62 -2.86 -3.69
CA SER A 46 6.09 -2.88 -5.08
C SER A 46 7.11 -1.77 -5.34
N GLU A 47 6.86 -0.57 -4.82
CA GLU A 47 7.79 0.54 -4.95
C GLU A 47 9.11 0.30 -4.21
N LEU A 48 9.07 -0.25 -2.99
CA LEU A 48 10.27 -0.62 -2.24
C LEU A 48 11.09 -1.70 -2.96
N LYS A 49 10.41 -2.59 -3.69
CA LYS A 49 11.04 -3.58 -4.59
C LYS A 49 11.53 -2.96 -5.92
N LYS A 50 11.40 -1.65 -6.09
CA LYS A 50 11.75 -0.88 -7.29
C LYS A 50 10.90 -1.22 -8.52
N ASP A 51 9.76 -1.88 -8.32
CA ASP A 51 8.77 -2.13 -9.37
C ASP A 51 7.77 -0.98 -9.41
N ARG A 52 8.19 0.09 -10.10
CA ARG A 52 7.41 1.32 -10.24
C ARG A 52 6.08 1.08 -10.99
N ALA A 53 6.09 0.20 -11.98
CA ALA A 53 4.92 -0.09 -12.79
C ALA A 53 3.85 -0.77 -11.95
N GLU A 54 4.24 -1.78 -11.17
CA GLU A 54 3.33 -2.50 -10.29
C GLU A 54 2.83 -1.63 -9.13
N ALA A 55 3.69 -0.78 -8.56
CA ALA A 55 3.29 0.21 -7.56
C ALA A 55 2.15 1.11 -8.06
N MET A 56 2.31 1.67 -9.27
CA MET A 56 1.28 2.50 -9.90
C MET A 56 -0.01 1.72 -10.18
N ARG A 57 0.09 0.45 -10.57
CA ARG A 57 -1.08 -0.42 -10.80
C ARG A 57 -1.90 -0.58 -9.53
N HIS A 58 -1.23 -0.87 -8.41
CA HIS A 58 -1.88 -1.03 -7.12
C HIS A 58 -2.46 0.28 -6.58
N PHE A 59 -1.74 1.40 -6.66
CA PHE A 59 -2.30 2.68 -6.23
C PHE A 59 -3.52 3.08 -7.06
N ARG A 60 -3.54 2.82 -8.38
CA ARG A 60 -4.73 3.05 -9.21
C ARG A 60 -5.91 2.16 -8.81
N ALA A 61 -5.65 0.90 -8.47
CA ALA A 61 -6.69 0.01 -7.95
C ALA A 61 -7.25 0.51 -6.60
N ALA A 62 -6.40 1.02 -5.72
CA ALA A 62 -6.83 1.66 -4.47
C ALA A 62 -7.72 2.89 -4.72
N LEU A 63 -7.37 3.75 -5.68
CA LEU A 63 -8.18 4.92 -6.07
C LEU A 63 -9.51 4.55 -6.74
N ALA A 64 -9.59 3.39 -7.39
CA ALA A 64 -10.84 2.90 -7.96
C ALA A 64 -11.85 2.51 -6.86
N LEU A 65 -11.37 2.14 -5.67
CA LEU A 65 -12.20 1.84 -4.49
C LEU A 65 -12.50 3.10 -3.66
N ASP A 66 -11.49 3.95 -3.46
CA ASP A 66 -11.64 5.26 -2.80
C ASP A 66 -10.83 6.33 -3.56
N GLY A 67 -11.53 7.08 -4.41
CA GLY A 67 -10.93 8.16 -5.21
C GLY A 67 -10.50 9.39 -4.40
N THR A 68 -10.82 9.44 -3.09
CA THR A 68 -10.51 10.56 -2.21
C THR A 68 -9.34 10.30 -1.25
N ASP A 69 -8.80 9.08 -1.24
CA ASP A 69 -7.69 8.68 -0.37
C ASP A 69 -6.42 9.51 -0.69
N GLN A 70 -6.15 10.50 0.16
CA GLN A 70 -5.04 11.43 0.01
C GLN A 70 -3.68 10.74 0.11
N VAL A 71 -3.59 9.63 0.84
CA VAL A 71 -2.34 8.87 1.01
C VAL A 71 -2.01 8.14 -0.28
N VAL A 72 -3.02 7.50 -0.89
CA VAL A 72 -2.87 6.83 -2.18
C VAL A 72 -2.55 7.84 -3.29
N LEU A 73 -3.26 8.97 -3.34
CA LEU A 73 -2.98 10.04 -4.31
C LEU A 73 -1.55 10.54 -4.18
N TYR A 74 -1.12 10.86 -2.96
CA TYR A 74 0.25 11.30 -2.69
C TYR A 74 1.28 10.29 -3.20
N ASN A 75 1.13 9.00 -2.87
CA ASN A 75 2.05 7.97 -3.29
C ASN A 75 2.04 7.76 -4.81
N LEU A 76 0.87 7.79 -5.46
CA LEU A 76 0.77 7.65 -6.92
C LEU A 76 1.45 8.80 -7.67
N TYR A 77 1.21 10.05 -7.27
CA TYR A 77 1.85 11.20 -7.90
C TYR A 77 3.36 11.18 -7.68
N ARG A 78 3.79 10.93 -6.45
CA ARG A 78 5.20 10.83 -6.06
C ARG A 78 5.93 9.76 -6.85
N VAL A 79 5.39 8.54 -6.89
CA VAL A 79 5.98 7.44 -7.66
C VAL A 79 5.92 7.74 -9.15
N GLY A 80 4.91 8.46 -9.65
CA GLY A 80 4.77 8.84 -11.06
C GLY A 80 5.72 9.95 -11.52
N ASP A 81 6.08 10.87 -10.63
CA ASP A 81 7.06 11.95 -10.86
C ASP A 81 8.51 11.46 -10.72
N GLY A 82 8.71 10.36 -9.98
CA GLY A 82 10.05 9.84 -9.68
C GLY A 82 10.76 10.68 -8.60
N SER A 83 9.98 11.47 -7.86
CA SER A 83 10.49 12.25 -6.76
C SER A 83 10.94 11.34 -5.62
N LYS A 84 12.01 11.74 -4.94
CA LYS A 84 12.60 10.99 -3.82
C LYS A 84 11.95 11.35 -2.48
N THR A 85 10.76 11.95 -2.50
CA THR A 85 10.04 12.23 -1.25
C THR A 85 9.63 10.91 -0.59
N PRO A 86 9.44 10.90 0.74
CA PRO A 86 9.19 9.66 1.47
C PRO A 86 7.83 9.05 1.13
N ILE A 87 7.73 7.72 1.23
CA ILE A 87 6.46 6.99 1.15
C ILE A 87 5.57 7.36 2.35
N ARG A 88 4.26 7.53 2.12
CA ARG A 88 3.27 7.69 3.20
C ARG A 88 2.47 6.41 3.43
N PHE A 89 2.19 6.11 4.70
CA PHE A 89 1.40 4.95 5.12
C PHE A 89 0.00 5.33 5.63
N GLU A 90 -0.15 6.56 6.13
CA GLU A 90 -1.39 7.18 6.65
C GLU A 90 -1.28 8.71 6.60
#